data_AF-A0A495KSW2-F1
#
_entry.id   AF-A0A495KSW2-F1
#
_cell.length_a   1.000
_cell.length_b   1.000
_cell.length_c   1.000
_cell.angle_alpha   90.00
_cell.angle_beta   90.00
_cell.angle_gamma   90.00
#
_symmetry.space_group_name_H-M   'P 1'
#
loop_
_entity.id
_entity.type
_entity.pdbx_description
1 polymer ?
#
loop_
_entity_poly.entity_id
_entity_poly.type
_entity_poly.pdbx_seq_one_letter_code
_entity_poly.pdbx_strand_id
1 'polypeptide(L)'
;MTTGKINVSVENIFPLIKKFLYSDHEIFLRELVSNATDATLKLKHLTSIGEAKVEYGNPIIEVKIDKEGKKLHLIDQGLGMTAEEVEKYINQVAFSGAEEFLEKYKDSAKDSGIIGHFGLGFYSAFMVAEKVEIITKSFKDEPAAHWTCDGSPEFTLEPHDKTDRGTEIILHIAEDSLEFLEEYKINELLTKYNKFMPVPIKFGTRTEKIEQKKGESVSEENKDNIFTEVEVDNIINNPNPAWTKQPVDLTEEDYKNFYRELYPMQFEEPLFNIHLNVDYPFNLTGILYFPKMSADLQMQKDKIQLYQNQVYVTDNVEGIVPEFLGMLKGVIDSPDIPLNVSRSGLQADSNVKKISNYITRKVADKLKGLFTENREDFEKKWNDIKIVLEYGMLSEPKFYEKSGDFVLYPTVDNQYYTLAELKEAITANQTDKNGKLVVLYTSNKDAQHGYIEIAKEKGYEVILLDSPIVSHLIQKLESDNENLTFTRVDSDHIDKLIQKEDTQISKLSEDESTQLKTVLEEIVPKTNYSVQLEPLDSNAAPFIITQPEFMRRMKEMSQTGGGGMFGMGNFPEMYNLVVNTNSDLATTILNTSDKSAQESLVKQALDLAKISQGLLKGEELTAFVKRSFELIK
;
A
#
# COMPACT_ATOMS: atom_id res chain seq x y z
N MET A 1 -34.69 1.01 -44.46
CA MET A 1 -34.38 1.35 -43.06
C MET A 1 -35.59 1.00 -42.24
N THR A 2 -35.48 0.02 -41.37
CA THR A 2 -36.57 -0.37 -40.45
C THR A 2 -36.36 0.40 -39.17
N THR A 3 -37.26 1.32 -38.86
CA THR A 3 -37.36 1.96 -37.55
C THR A 3 -38.40 1.20 -36.74
N GLY A 4 -38.02 0.72 -35.56
CA GLY A 4 -38.89 0.03 -34.61
C GLY A 4 -38.54 0.47 -33.19
N LYS A 5 -39.51 0.42 -32.29
CA LYS A 5 -39.28 0.64 -30.85
C LYS A 5 -38.78 -0.65 -30.23
N ILE A 6 -37.75 -0.56 -29.40
CA ILE A 6 -37.29 -1.68 -28.57
C ILE A 6 -38.30 -1.83 -27.43
N ASN A 7 -38.91 -3.01 -27.32
CA ASN A 7 -39.77 -3.35 -26.20
C ASN A 7 -38.95 -4.11 -25.15
N VAL A 8 -39.01 -3.69 -23.90
CA VAL A 8 -38.40 -4.37 -22.75
C VAL A 8 -39.50 -5.13 -22.01
N SER A 9 -39.33 -6.45 -21.82
CA SER A 9 -40.27 -7.24 -21.01
C SER A 9 -39.89 -7.13 -19.53
N VAL A 10 -40.82 -6.60 -18.72
CA VAL A 10 -40.62 -6.27 -17.30
C VAL A 10 -40.73 -7.51 -16.40
N GLU A 11 -41.34 -8.60 -16.88
CA GLU A 11 -41.54 -9.84 -16.09
C GLU A 11 -40.23 -10.47 -15.57
N ASN A 12 -39.08 -10.14 -16.18
CA ASN A 12 -37.77 -10.67 -15.79
C ASN A 12 -36.85 -9.64 -15.10
N ILE A 13 -37.35 -8.46 -14.72
CA ILE A 13 -36.48 -7.39 -14.21
C ILE A 13 -35.84 -7.71 -12.85
N PHE A 14 -36.60 -8.28 -11.91
CA PHE A 14 -36.07 -8.67 -10.59
C PHE A 14 -35.07 -9.83 -10.68
N PRO A 15 -35.32 -10.92 -11.44
CA PRO A 15 -34.29 -11.93 -11.70
C PRO A 15 -33.01 -11.38 -12.35
N LEU A 16 -33.12 -10.38 -13.22
CA LEU A 16 -31.95 -9.72 -13.84
C LEU A 16 -31.18 -8.86 -12.83
N ILE A 17 -31.89 -8.09 -11.99
CA ILE A 17 -31.29 -7.31 -10.89
C ILE A 17 -30.52 -8.25 -9.94
N LYS A 18 -31.17 -9.34 -9.50
CA LYS A 18 -30.55 -10.37 -8.65
C LYS A 18 -29.31 -11.01 -9.28
N LYS A 19 -29.31 -11.22 -10.60
CA LYS A 19 -28.24 -11.95 -11.30
C LYS A 19 -27.08 -11.09 -11.81
N PHE A 20 -27.33 -9.83 -12.18
CA PHE A 20 -26.37 -9.03 -12.95
C PHE A 20 -25.91 -7.73 -12.28
N LEU A 21 -26.64 -7.18 -11.30
CA LEU A 21 -26.25 -5.91 -10.68
C LEU A 21 -25.31 -6.08 -9.48
N TYR A 22 -25.42 -7.20 -8.75
CA TYR A 22 -24.65 -7.43 -7.53
C TYR A 22 -24.13 -8.86 -7.50
N SER A 23 -22.81 -9.00 -7.38
CA SER A 23 -22.12 -10.29 -7.24
C SER A 23 -22.13 -10.82 -5.81
N ASP A 24 -22.47 -9.97 -4.84
CA ASP A 24 -22.40 -10.27 -3.41
C ASP A 24 -23.72 -9.89 -2.73
N HIS A 25 -24.31 -10.84 -2.00
CA HIS A 25 -25.57 -10.64 -1.29
C HIS A 25 -25.44 -9.63 -0.15
N GLU A 26 -24.21 -9.34 0.30
CA GLU A 26 -23.93 -8.42 1.41
C GLU A 26 -24.25 -6.95 1.12
N ILE A 27 -24.42 -6.56 -0.15
CA ILE A 27 -24.53 -5.16 -0.57
C ILE A 27 -25.89 -4.53 -0.21
N PHE A 28 -26.94 -5.33 0.04
CA PHE A 28 -28.28 -4.78 0.29
C PHE A 28 -28.30 -3.77 1.46
N LEU A 29 -27.61 -4.10 2.55
CA LEU A 29 -27.59 -3.26 3.75
C LEU A 29 -26.85 -1.95 3.49
N ARG A 30 -25.76 -1.99 2.71
CA ARG A 30 -25.04 -0.79 2.25
C ARG A 30 -25.96 0.15 1.49
N GLU A 31 -26.72 -0.36 0.51
CA GLU A 31 -27.61 0.45 -0.33
C GLU A 31 -28.77 1.04 0.49
N LEU A 32 -29.39 0.24 1.36
CA LEU A 32 -30.50 0.69 2.19
C LEU A 32 -30.09 1.76 3.21
N VAL A 33 -28.97 1.58 3.91
CA VAL A 33 -28.40 2.59 4.82
C VAL A 33 -27.97 3.85 4.06
N SER A 34 -27.45 3.70 2.84
CA SER A 34 -27.11 4.84 1.97
C SER A 34 -28.35 5.66 1.60
N ASN A 35 -29.46 4.99 1.25
CA ASN A 35 -30.72 5.67 0.94
C ASN A 35 -31.29 6.42 2.16
N ALA A 36 -31.24 5.80 3.35
CA ALA A 36 -31.63 6.43 4.61
C ALA A 36 -30.75 7.65 4.93
N THR A 37 -29.46 7.57 4.63
CA THR A 37 -28.52 8.69 4.77
C THR A 37 -28.87 9.82 3.80
N ASP A 38 -29.08 9.52 2.52
CA ASP A 38 -29.50 10.50 1.51
C ASP A 38 -30.81 11.19 1.92
N ALA A 39 -31.80 10.45 2.43
CA ALA A 39 -33.06 11.01 2.93
C ALA A 39 -32.85 11.99 4.09
N THR A 40 -31.90 11.67 4.97
CA THR A 40 -31.52 12.51 6.11
C THR A 40 -30.76 13.76 5.67
N LEU A 41 -29.83 13.64 4.73
CA LEU A 41 -29.04 14.76 4.20
C LEU A 41 -29.89 15.72 3.36
N LYS A 42 -30.84 15.20 2.58
CA LYS A 42 -31.83 16.04 1.87
C LYS A 42 -32.67 16.85 2.84
N LEU A 43 -33.14 16.23 3.94
CA LEU A 43 -33.87 16.97 4.98
C LEU A 43 -33.00 18.06 5.61
N LYS A 44 -31.73 17.76 5.91
CA LYS A 44 -30.76 18.75 6.41
C LYS A 44 -30.64 19.94 5.45
N HIS A 45 -30.51 19.66 4.15
CA HIS A 45 -30.45 20.71 3.14
C HIS A 45 -31.74 21.55 3.11
N LEU A 46 -32.91 20.91 2.99
CA LEU A 46 -34.21 21.60 2.90
C LEU A 46 -34.51 22.45 4.14
N THR A 47 -34.16 21.97 5.33
CA THR A 47 -34.30 22.74 6.58
C THR A 47 -33.33 23.91 6.63
N SER A 48 -32.08 23.73 6.19
CA SER A 48 -31.08 24.81 6.15
C SER A 48 -31.44 25.96 5.22
N ILE A 49 -32.12 25.68 4.10
CA ILE A 49 -32.59 26.70 3.15
C ILE A 49 -34.00 27.22 3.47
N GLY A 50 -34.64 26.70 4.52
CA GLY A 50 -35.97 27.12 4.97
C GLY A 50 -37.16 26.60 4.15
N GLU A 51 -36.95 25.65 3.23
CA GLU A 51 -38.03 25.02 2.45
C GLU A 51 -38.80 23.98 3.27
N ALA A 52 -38.12 23.28 4.19
CA ALA A 52 -38.76 22.39 5.14
C ALA A 52 -38.90 23.07 6.51
N LYS A 53 -40.14 23.36 6.92
CA LYS A 53 -40.47 24.00 8.21
C LYS A 53 -40.66 22.97 9.34
N VAL A 54 -39.72 22.03 9.43
CA VAL A 54 -39.71 21.00 10.46
C VAL A 54 -38.38 21.04 11.20
N GLU A 55 -38.37 20.59 12.45
CA GLU A 55 -37.12 20.44 13.19
C GLU A 55 -36.28 19.32 12.56
N TYR A 56 -35.01 19.62 12.23
CA TYR A 56 -34.06 18.62 11.76
C TYR A 56 -33.67 17.66 12.89
N GLY A 57 -33.39 18.20 14.08
CA GLY A 57 -32.97 17.43 15.25
C GLY A 57 -31.59 16.78 15.09
N ASN A 58 -31.40 15.62 15.72
CA ASN A 58 -30.23 14.76 15.56
C ASN A 58 -30.68 13.40 15.02
N PRO A 59 -31.01 13.31 13.73
CA PRO A 59 -31.58 12.10 13.15
C PRO A 59 -30.61 10.92 13.23
N ILE A 60 -31.16 9.74 13.53
CA ILE A 60 -30.44 8.47 13.62
C ILE A 60 -31.06 7.48 12.64
N ILE A 61 -30.24 6.59 12.09
CA ILE A 61 -30.70 5.40 11.34
C ILE A 61 -30.65 4.22 12.29
N GLU A 62 -31.73 3.46 12.42
CA GLU A 62 -31.82 2.31 13.31
C GLU A 62 -32.01 1.02 12.52
N VAL A 63 -31.18 0.02 12.81
CA VAL A 63 -31.31 -1.34 12.28
C VAL A 63 -31.82 -2.24 13.40
N LYS A 64 -32.91 -2.98 13.17
CA LYS A 64 -33.45 -3.95 14.14
C LYS A 64 -33.68 -5.31 13.51
N ILE A 65 -33.34 -6.34 14.27
CA ILE A 65 -33.62 -7.73 13.91
C ILE A 65 -34.84 -8.18 14.72
N ASP A 66 -35.85 -8.68 14.02
CA ASP A 66 -36.96 -9.44 14.61
C ASP A 66 -36.78 -10.91 14.23
N LYS A 67 -36.11 -11.67 15.11
CA LYS A 67 -35.84 -13.09 14.90
C LYS A 67 -37.12 -13.94 14.89
N GLU A 68 -38.12 -13.57 15.68
CA GLU A 68 -39.38 -14.33 15.78
C GLU A 68 -40.24 -14.15 14.53
N GLY A 69 -40.35 -12.91 14.05
CA GLY A 69 -41.06 -12.57 12.82
C GLY A 69 -40.27 -12.85 11.54
N LYS A 70 -38.98 -13.22 11.65
CA LYS A 70 -38.01 -13.36 10.54
C LYS A 70 -37.87 -12.08 9.71
N LYS A 71 -37.78 -10.93 10.39
CA LYS A 71 -37.71 -9.62 9.74
C LYS A 71 -36.44 -8.87 10.10
N LEU A 72 -35.99 -8.05 9.16
CA LEU A 72 -34.99 -7.03 9.38
C LEU A 72 -35.62 -5.66 9.08
N HIS A 73 -35.51 -4.74 10.03
CA HIS A 73 -36.06 -3.40 9.93
C HIS A 73 -34.94 -2.39 9.76
N LEU A 74 -35.10 -1.46 8.83
CA LEU A 74 -34.26 -0.29 8.63
C LEU A 74 -35.13 0.95 8.78
N ILE A 75 -34.87 1.76 9.80
CA ILE A 75 -35.69 2.91 10.17
C ILE A 75 -34.84 4.18 10.05
N ASP A 76 -35.30 5.15 9.27
CA ASP A 76 -34.68 6.47 9.16
C ASP A 76 -35.62 7.59 9.64
N GLN A 77 -35.03 8.69 10.09
CA GLN A 77 -35.73 9.89 10.53
C GLN A 77 -35.59 11.04 9.51
N GLY A 78 -35.35 10.68 8.24
CA GLY A 78 -35.15 11.58 7.12
C GLY A 78 -36.43 12.25 6.65
N LEU A 79 -36.45 12.69 5.39
CA LEU A 79 -37.58 13.47 4.86
C LEU A 79 -38.88 12.65 4.65
N GLY A 80 -38.79 11.32 4.58
CA GLY A 80 -39.90 10.44 4.20
C GLY A 80 -40.36 10.63 2.76
N MET A 81 -41.42 9.93 2.36
CA MET A 81 -42.03 10.04 1.04
C MET A 81 -43.55 10.21 1.15
N THR A 82 -44.12 10.89 0.16
CA THR A 82 -45.56 10.92 -0.12
C THR A 82 -45.95 9.70 -0.95
N ALA A 83 -47.25 9.40 -1.05
CA ALA A 83 -47.72 8.29 -1.90
C ALA A 83 -47.30 8.46 -3.37
N GLU A 84 -47.34 9.69 -3.89
CA GLU A 84 -46.89 10.01 -5.25
C GLU A 84 -45.38 9.81 -5.43
N GLU A 85 -44.57 10.17 -4.43
CA GLU A 85 -43.13 9.95 -4.46
C GLU A 85 -42.79 8.46 -4.36
N VAL A 86 -43.56 7.66 -3.61
CA VAL A 86 -43.43 6.20 -3.60
C VAL A 86 -43.73 5.63 -4.99
N GLU A 87 -44.84 6.05 -5.62
CA GLU A 87 -45.15 5.61 -6.99
C GLU A 87 -44.05 5.98 -7.99
N LYS A 88 -43.47 7.18 -7.86
CA LYS A 88 -42.44 7.64 -8.78
C LYS A 88 -41.08 6.98 -8.55
N TYR A 89 -40.61 6.89 -7.30
CA TYR A 89 -39.23 6.47 -7.00
C TYR A 89 -39.09 5.00 -6.64
N ILE A 90 -40.17 4.32 -6.22
CA ILE A 90 -40.16 2.91 -5.85
C ILE A 90 -40.80 2.03 -6.92
N ASN A 91 -41.86 2.49 -7.60
CA ASN A 91 -42.54 1.67 -8.62
C ASN A 91 -41.99 1.88 -10.04
N GLN A 92 -41.37 3.03 -10.33
CA GLN A 92 -40.75 3.28 -11.63
C GLN A 92 -39.24 3.04 -11.52
N VAL A 93 -38.81 1.91 -12.09
CA VAL A 93 -37.39 1.51 -12.11
C VAL A 93 -36.54 2.56 -12.83
N ALA A 94 -35.35 2.83 -12.30
CA ALA A 94 -34.36 3.76 -12.84
C ALA A 94 -34.69 5.26 -12.71
N PHE A 95 -35.58 5.62 -11.78
CA PHE A 95 -35.76 7.00 -11.33
C PHE A 95 -35.17 7.18 -9.93
N SER A 96 -34.26 8.14 -9.78
CA SER A 96 -33.64 8.46 -8.49
C SER A 96 -34.15 9.78 -7.96
N GLY A 97 -34.83 9.75 -6.82
CA GLY A 97 -35.18 10.96 -6.08
C GLY A 97 -33.95 11.69 -5.52
N ALA A 98 -32.77 11.07 -5.50
CA ALA A 98 -31.51 11.74 -5.13
C ALA A 98 -30.91 12.52 -6.30
N GLU A 99 -30.96 11.95 -7.50
CA GLU A 99 -30.52 12.65 -8.71
C GLU A 99 -31.40 13.86 -9.02
N GLU A 100 -32.73 13.69 -9.00
CA GLU A 100 -33.67 14.79 -9.22
C GLU A 100 -33.51 15.91 -8.17
N PHE A 101 -33.19 15.55 -6.93
CA PHE A 101 -32.89 16.52 -5.88
C PHE A 101 -31.60 17.31 -6.19
N LEU A 102 -30.53 16.61 -6.55
CA LEU A 102 -29.26 17.26 -6.91
C LEU A 102 -29.39 18.15 -8.14
N GLU A 103 -30.17 17.75 -9.14
CA GLU A 103 -30.45 18.59 -10.32
C GLU A 103 -31.24 19.85 -9.95
N LYS A 104 -32.29 19.69 -9.14
CA LYS A 104 -33.13 20.81 -8.67
C LYS A 104 -32.34 21.82 -7.85
N TYR A 105 -31.43 21.35 -6.99
CA TYR A 105 -30.65 22.17 -6.07
C TYR A 105 -29.16 22.26 -6.46
N LYS A 106 -28.83 22.13 -7.74
CA LYS A 106 -27.45 22.07 -8.24
C LYS A 106 -26.53 23.23 -7.83
N ASP A 107 -27.08 24.38 -7.45
CA ASP A 107 -26.30 25.55 -7.02
C ASP A 107 -26.09 25.59 -5.50
N SER A 108 -26.90 24.87 -4.72
CA SER A 108 -26.88 24.87 -3.24
C SER A 108 -26.58 23.51 -2.60
N ALA A 109 -26.72 22.41 -3.34
CA ALA A 109 -26.60 21.04 -2.85
C ALA A 109 -25.36 20.28 -3.36
N LYS A 110 -24.40 20.95 -4.01
CA LYS A 110 -23.15 20.31 -4.49
C LYS A 110 -22.38 19.62 -3.36
N ASP A 111 -22.37 20.20 -2.17
CA ASP A 111 -21.67 19.67 -0.99
C ASP A 111 -22.63 18.93 -0.04
N SER A 112 -23.79 18.50 -0.52
CA SER A 112 -24.81 17.84 0.32
C SER A 112 -24.43 16.41 0.75
N GLY A 113 -23.36 15.84 0.18
CA GLY A 113 -22.91 14.48 0.48
C GLY A 113 -23.79 13.37 -0.10
N ILE A 114 -24.84 13.72 -0.87
CA ILE A 114 -25.78 12.77 -1.48
C ILE A 114 -25.07 11.96 -2.56
N ILE A 115 -25.26 10.64 -2.56
CA ILE A 115 -24.57 9.73 -3.49
C ILE A 115 -25.49 8.96 -4.45
N GLY A 116 -26.80 8.95 -4.23
CA GLY A 116 -27.76 8.21 -5.05
C GLY A 116 -27.96 8.78 -6.46
N HIS A 117 -27.66 7.98 -7.50
CA HIS A 117 -27.85 8.38 -8.90
C HIS A 117 -28.75 7.42 -9.68
N PHE A 118 -28.54 6.10 -9.61
CA PHE A 118 -29.14 5.17 -10.57
C PHE A 118 -30.61 4.77 -10.32
N GLY A 119 -31.15 4.97 -9.11
CA GLY A 119 -32.53 4.58 -8.80
C GLY A 119 -32.78 3.06 -8.80
N LEU A 120 -31.75 2.25 -8.53
CA LEU A 120 -31.82 0.78 -8.51
C LEU A 120 -31.45 0.16 -7.16
N GLY A 121 -30.77 0.91 -6.28
CA GLY A 121 -30.20 0.37 -5.04
C GLY A 121 -31.24 -0.21 -4.07
N PHE A 122 -32.46 0.32 -4.05
CA PHE A 122 -33.56 -0.21 -3.23
C PHE A 122 -33.86 -1.69 -3.53
N TYR A 123 -33.84 -2.09 -4.81
CA TYR A 123 -34.20 -3.45 -5.21
C TYR A 123 -33.17 -4.51 -4.81
N SER A 124 -31.99 -4.11 -4.31
CA SER A 124 -31.05 -5.03 -3.67
C SER A 124 -31.66 -5.71 -2.42
N ALA A 125 -32.69 -5.12 -1.79
CA ALA A 125 -33.41 -5.74 -0.68
C ALA A 125 -33.98 -7.12 -1.04
N PHE A 126 -34.44 -7.31 -2.29
CA PHE A 126 -34.98 -8.59 -2.75
C PHE A 126 -33.90 -9.67 -2.95
N MET A 127 -32.61 -9.36 -2.82
CA MET A 127 -31.56 -10.37 -2.81
C MET A 127 -31.64 -11.28 -1.59
N VAL A 128 -32.14 -10.75 -0.47
CA VAL A 128 -32.19 -11.44 0.83
C VAL A 128 -33.61 -11.58 1.38
N ALA A 129 -34.58 -10.86 0.78
CA ALA A 129 -35.97 -10.84 1.21
C ALA A 129 -36.91 -11.48 0.18
N GLU A 130 -37.90 -12.22 0.67
CA GLU A 130 -39.03 -12.71 -0.15
C GLU A 130 -40.15 -11.67 -0.28
N LYS A 131 -40.24 -10.74 0.67
CA LYS A 131 -41.22 -9.65 0.69
C LYS A 131 -40.58 -8.42 1.32
N VAL A 132 -40.87 -7.24 0.78
CA VAL A 132 -40.42 -5.96 1.30
C VAL A 132 -41.63 -5.06 1.54
N GLU A 133 -41.65 -4.38 2.69
CA GLU A 133 -42.63 -3.35 3.03
C GLU A 133 -41.92 -2.01 3.25
N ILE A 134 -42.58 -0.91 2.88
CA ILE A 134 -42.14 0.46 3.18
C ILE A 134 -43.28 1.15 3.89
N ILE A 135 -43.03 1.63 5.11
CA ILE A 135 -43.94 2.49 5.85
C ILE A 135 -43.29 3.86 5.97
N THR A 136 -43.86 4.88 5.32
CA THR A 136 -43.22 6.19 5.19
C THR A 136 -44.16 7.34 5.47
N LYS A 137 -43.65 8.37 6.17
CA LYS A 137 -44.36 9.62 6.48
C LYS A 137 -43.50 10.80 6.07
N SER A 138 -43.92 11.50 5.03
CA SER A 138 -43.26 12.71 4.56
C SER A 138 -43.24 13.82 5.61
N PHE A 139 -42.22 14.67 5.56
CA PHE A 139 -42.18 15.96 6.26
C PHE A 139 -43.27 16.93 5.77
N LYS A 140 -43.85 16.66 4.59
CA LYS A 140 -45.02 17.37 4.07
C LYS A 140 -46.27 16.97 4.85
N ASP A 141 -47.26 17.86 4.83
CA ASP A 141 -48.57 17.63 5.47
C ASP A 141 -49.46 16.71 4.62
N GLU A 142 -49.04 15.45 4.49
CA GLU A 142 -49.73 14.40 3.73
C GLU A 142 -49.85 13.10 4.55
N PRO A 143 -50.85 12.23 4.30
CA PRO A 143 -50.97 10.94 4.98
C PRO A 143 -49.71 10.07 4.83
N ALA A 144 -49.43 9.22 5.82
CA ALA A 144 -48.40 8.20 5.64
C ALA A 144 -48.85 7.15 4.63
N ALA A 145 -47.87 6.49 4.00
CA ALA A 145 -48.10 5.47 3.00
C ALA A 145 -47.48 4.14 3.46
N HIS A 146 -48.16 3.04 3.14
CA HIS A 146 -47.70 1.67 3.29
C HIS A 146 -47.64 1.01 1.91
N TRP A 147 -46.42 0.67 1.50
CA TRP A 147 -46.14 -0.03 0.26
C TRP A 147 -45.68 -1.45 0.54
N THR A 148 -46.09 -2.40 -0.27
CA THR A 148 -45.71 -3.82 -0.14
C THR A 148 -45.47 -4.46 -1.50
N CYS A 149 -44.44 -5.29 -1.61
CA CYS A 149 -44.14 -6.09 -2.81
C CYS A 149 -43.43 -7.40 -2.42
N ASP A 150 -43.73 -8.48 -3.12
CA ASP A 150 -43.16 -9.83 -2.95
C ASP A 150 -42.03 -10.14 -3.96
N GLY A 151 -41.50 -9.11 -4.61
CA GLY A 151 -40.47 -9.25 -5.66
C GLY A 151 -41.03 -9.64 -7.02
N SER A 152 -42.36 -9.71 -7.16
CA SER A 152 -43.03 -9.70 -8.47
C SER A 152 -43.25 -8.26 -8.97
N PRO A 153 -43.69 -8.06 -10.22
CA PRO A 153 -44.11 -6.74 -10.71
C PRO A 153 -45.38 -6.19 -10.03
N GLU A 154 -45.99 -6.94 -9.11
CA GLU A 154 -47.19 -6.52 -8.37
C GLU A 154 -46.80 -5.86 -7.04
N PHE A 155 -47.50 -4.78 -6.69
CA PHE A 155 -47.34 -4.08 -5.42
C PHE A 155 -48.69 -3.59 -4.91
N THR A 156 -48.77 -3.31 -3.60
CA THR A 156 -49.89 -2.60 -2.99
C THR A 156 -49.40 -1.28 -2.40
N LEU A 157 -50.25 -0.25 -2.45
CA LEU A 157 -50.01 1.05 -1.85
C LEU A 157 -51.29 1.54 -1.16
N GLU A 158 -51.24 1.71 0.15
CA GLU A 158 -52.38 2.12 0.96
C GLU A 158 -51.98 3.18 2.01
N PRO A 159 -52.93 3.98 2.53
CA PRO A 159 -52.65 4.88 3.65
C PRO A 159 -52.27 4.13 4.92
N HIS A 160 -51.43 4.74 5.76
CA HIS A 160 -50.99 4.20 7.05
C HIS A 160 -51.16 5.22 8.18
N ASP A 161 -51.25 4.75 9.42
CA ASP A 161 -51.42 5.58 10.62
C ASP A 161 -50.08 6.06 11.24
N LYS A 162 -48.98 6.02 10.47
CA LYS A 162 -47.66 6.43 10.97
C LYS A 162 -47.65 7.95 11.14
N THR A 163 -47.36 8.43 12.34
CA THR A 163 -47.37 9.85 12.68
C THR A 163 -45.97 10.48 12.64
N ASP A 164 -44.94 9.72 13.02
CA ASP A 164 -43.57 10.20 13.03
C ASP A 164 -42.97 10.24 11.62
N ARG A 165 -42.22 11.31 11.33
CA ARG A 165 -41.54 11.52 10.04
C ARG A 165 -40.46 10.48 9.78
N GLY A 166 -40.30 10.10 8.51
CA GLY A 166 -39.22 9.22 8.03
C GLY A 166 -39.76 7.95 7.39
N THR A 167 -38.89 6.97 7.18
CA THR A 167 -39.25 5.70 6.52
C THR A 167 -38.80 4.52 7.35
N GLU A 168 -39.61 3.47 7.38
CA GLU A 168 -39.27 2.14 7.85
C GLU A 168 -39.35 1.17 6.66
N ILE A 169 -38.25 0.50 6.37
CA ILE A 169 -38.17 -0.58 5.38
C ILE A 169 -38.11 -1.90 6.15
N ILE A 170 -39.05 -2.80 5.85
CA ILE A 170 -39.18 -4.11 6.51
C ILE A 170 -38.88 -5.20 5.48
N LEU A 171 -37.85 -5.99 5.76
CA LEU A 171 -37.41 -7.09 4.91
C LEU A 171 -37.88 -8.39 5.56
N HIS A 172 -38.74 -9.14 4.88
CA HIS A 172 -39.11 -10.50 5.29
C HIS A 172 -38.04 -11.43 4.73
N ILE A 173 -37.14 -11.90 5.61
CA ILE A 173 -35.92 -12.59 5.21
C ILE A 173 -36.26 -13.97 4.63
N ALA A 174 -35.73 -14.25 3.43
CA ALA A 174 -35.95 -15.50 2.71
C ALA A 174 -35.31 -16.70 3.45
N GLU A 175 -35.83 -17.91 3.20
CA GLU A 175 -35.36 -19.13 3.88
C GLU A 175 -33.88 -19.46 3.65
N ASP A 176 -33.32 -19.06 2.51
CA ASP A 176 -31.91 -19.25 2.14
C ASP A 176 -30.99 -18.14 2.66
N SER A 177 -31.55 -17.12 3.32
CA SER A 177 -30.87 -15.88 3.73
C SER A 177 -30.96 -15.62 5.24
N LEU A 178 -31.33 -16.64 6.04
CA LEU A 178 -31.52 -16.51 7.49
C LEU A 178 -30.28 -16.06 8.28
N GLU A 179 -29.09 -16.13 7.69
CA GLU A 179 -27.87 -15.59 8.30
C GLU A 179 -27.94 -14.08 8.58
N PHE A 180 -28.76 -13.33 7.83
CA PHE A 180 -28.98 -11.89 8.07
C PHE A 180 -29.92 -11.59 9.24
N LEU A 181 -30.42 -12.63 9.93
CA LEU A 181 -31.06 -12.50 11.24
C LEU A 181 -30.05 -12.65 12.39
N GLU A 182 -28.77 -12.93 12.12
CA GLU A 182 -27.76 -13.01 13.15
C GLU A 182 -27.07 -11.67 13.42
N GLU A 183 -27.02 -11.27 14.68
CA GLU A 183 -26.47 -9.96 15.09
C GLU A 183 -25.03 -9.76 14.66
N TYR A 184 -24.21 -10.81 14.76
CA TYR A 184 -22.80 -10.74 14.33
C TYR A 184 -22.68 -10.43 12.84
N LYS A 185 -23.58 -10.97 12.00
CA LYS A 185 -23.55 -10.80 10.55
C LYS A 185 -23.94 -9.37 10.19
N ILE A 186 -25.02 -8.85 10.77
CA ILE A 186 -25.42 -7.45 10.57
C ILE A 186 -24.34 -6.48 11.07
N ASN A 187 -23.75 -6.75 12.24
CA ASN A 187 -22.65 -5.93 12.76
C ASN A 187 -21.41 -5.95 11.85
N GLU A 188 -21.03 -7.12 11.31
CA GLU A 188 -19.95 -7.25 10.32
C GLU A 188 -20.22 -6.39 9.08
N LEU A 189 -21.42 -6.48 8.50
CA LEU A 189 -21.81 -5.72 7.31
C LEU A 189 -21.80 -4.22 7.55
N LEU A 190 -22.42 -3.76 8.64
CA LEU A 190 -22.45 -2.34 8.95
C LEU A 190 -21.04 -1.80 9.26
N THR A 191 -20.20 -2.57 9.94
CA THR A 191 -18.80 -2.20 10.19
C THR A 191 -17.96 -2.20 8.91
N LYS A 192 -18.27 -3.06 7.94
CA LYS A 192 -17.56 -3.13 6.65
C LYS A 192 -17.95 -1.98 5.72
N TYR A 193 -19.25 -1.74 5.56
CA TYR A 193 -19.76 -0.84 4.53
C TYR A 193 -20.18 0.54 5.02
N ASN A 194 -20.53 0.66 6.30
CA ASN A 194 -21.18 1.87 6.85
C ASN A 194 -20.42 2.48 8.04
N LYS A 195 -19.18 2.04 8.27
CA LYS A 195 -18.33 2.45 9.39
C LYS A 195 -18.20 3.96 9.58
N PHE A 196 -18.27 4.70 8.49
CA PHE A 196 -17.98 6.13 8.48
C PHE A 196 -19.11 6.99 7.94
N MET A 197 -20.32 6.41 7.78
CA MET A 197 -21.48 7.15 7.26
C MET A 197 -21.74 8.43 8.07
N PRO A 198 -22.14 9.55 7.44
CA PRO A 198 -22.28 10.86 8.09
C PRO A 198 -23.48 10.95 9.05
N VAL A 199 -24.34 9.92 9.12
CA VAL A 199 -25.49 9.83 10.01
C VAL A 199 -25.24 8.72 11.03
N PRO A 200 -25.48 8.93 12.33
CA PRO A 200 -25.35 7.86 13.33
C PRO A 200 -26.24 6.66 13.00
N ILE A 201 -25.67 5.47 13.13
CA ILE A 201 -26.33 4.18 12.89
C ILE A 201 -26.40 3.45 14.22
N LYS A 202 -27.62 3.26 14.70
CA LYS A 202 -27.93 2.49 15.91
C LYS A 202 -28.16 1.02 15.55
N PHE A 203 -27.48 0.14 16.26
CA PHE A 203 -27.72 -1.30 16.21
C PHE A 203 -27.60 -1.91 17.62
N GLY A 204 -28.75 -2.14 18.25
CA GLY A 204 -28.85 -2.63 19.63
C GLY A 204 -28.51 -1.59 20.70
N THR A 205 -28.24 -2.07 21.91
CA THR A 205 -27.81 -1.28 23.08
C THR A 205 -26.46 -1.77 23.59
N ARG A 206 -25.75 -0.92 24.33
CA ARG A 206 -24.50 -1.27 25.02
C ARG A 206 -24.50 -0.72 26.44
N THR A 207 -23.75 -1.37 27.33
CA THR A 207 -23.57 -0.91 28.72
C THR A 207 -22.41 0.06 28.81
N GLU A 208 -22.64 1.25 29.37
CA GLU A 208 -21.61 2.25 29.66
C GLU A 208 -21.50 2.53 31.16
N LYS A 209 -20.28 2.75 31.65
CA LYS A 209 -20.02 3.18 33.03
C LYS A 209 -19.91 4.69 33.08
N ILE A 210 -20.90 5.34 33.69
CA ILE A 210 -20.91 6.80 33.89
C ILE A 210 -20.57 7.15 35.33
N GLU A 211 -19.78 8.22 35.52
CA GLU A 211 -19.40 8.73 36.84
C GLU A 211 -20.60 9.45 37.49
N GLN A 212 -20.98 9.06 38.70
CA GLN A 212 -22.12 9.64 39.41
C GLN A 212 -21.86 11.11 39.75
N LYS A 213 -22.74 12.01 39.34
CA LYS A 213 -22.69 13.42 39.77
C LYS A 213 -23.15 13.52 41.23
N LYS A 214 -22.38 14.25 42.06
CA LYS A 214 -22.72 14.55 43.47
C LYS A 214 -24.12 15.20 43.55
N GLY A 215 -25.12 14.45 44.04
CA GLY A 215 -26.48 14.96 44.29
C GLY A 215 -27.63 14.16 43.66
N GLU A 216 -27.36 13.12 42.87
CA GLU A 216 -28.41 12.22 42.35
C GLU A 216 -28.85 11.19 43.41
N SER A 217 -30.15 10.85 43.41
CA SER A 217 -30.75 9.93 44.37
C SER A 217 -30.39 8.48 44.04
N VAL A 218 -29.36 7.96 44.71
CA VAL A 218 -28.87 6.57 44.57
C VAL A 218 -29.52 5.66 45.64
N SER A 219 -29.88 4.42 45.27
CA SER A 219 -30.35 3.40 46.21
C SER A 219 -29.30 3.11 47.30
N GLU A 220 -29.73 2.72 48.51
CA GLU A 220 -28.83 2.50 49.65
C GLU A 220 -27.72 1.47 49.42
N GLU A 221 -27.92 0.53 48.48
CA GLU A 221 -26.93 -0.49 48.10
C GLU A 221 -25.77 0.04 47.23
N ASN A 222 -25.90 1.22 46.61
CA ASN A 222 -24.92 1.74 45.64
C ASN A 222 -24.22 3.04 46.09
N LYS A 223 -24.34 3.43 47.36
CA LYS A 223 -23.75 4.67 47.91
C LYS A 223 -22.21 4.73 47.86
N ASP A 224 -21.53 3.58 47.78
CA ASP A 224 -20.06 3.48 47.76
C ASP A 224 -19.48 3.30 46.33
N ASN A 225 -20.32 3.16 45.29
CA ASN A 225 -19.89 3.00 43.91
C ASN A 225 -19.90 4.34 43.15
N ILE A 226 -18.72 4.81 42.73
CA ILE A 226 -18.55 6.07 41.99
C ILE A 226 -19.10 5.99 40.55
N PHE A 227 -19.33 4.77 40.04
CA PHE A 227 -19.78 4.52 38.67
C PHE A 227 -21.12 3.77 38.66
N THR A 228 -22.05 4.21 37.81
CA THR A 228 -23.31 3.50 37.50
C THR A 228 -23.23 2.94 36.08
N GLU A 229 -23.63 1.68 35.92
CA GLU A 229 -23.82 1.07 34.59
C GLU A 229 -25.18 1.47 34.03
N VAL A 230 -25.20 2.09 32.85
CA VAL A 230 -26.41 2.48 32.13
C VAL A 230 -26.42 1.82 30.75
N GLU A 231 -27.59 1.37 30.30
CA GLU A 231 -27.78 1.00 28.90
C GLU A 231 -27.97 2.25 28.05
N VAL A 232 -27.17 2.35 26.99
CA VAL A 232 -27.25 3.40 25.98
C VAL A 232 -27.38 2.79 24.59
N ASP A 233 -27.83 3.60 23.63
CA ASP A 233 -27.86 3.21 22.23
C ASP A 233 -26.46 2.85 21.73
N ASN A 234 -26.34 1.70 21.07
CA ASN A 234 -25.08 1.29 20.47
C ASN A 234 -24.94 1.90 19.07
N ILE A 235 -24.25 3.05 19.01
CA ILE A 235 -23.86 3.69 17.75
C ILE A 235 -22.60 3.00 17.21
N ILE A 236 -22.75 2.31 16.09
CA ILE A 236 -21.74 1.41 15.55
C ILE A 236 -20.76 2.08 14.58
N ASN A 237 -21.11 3.24 14.02
CA ASN A 237 -20.29 3.98 13.06
C ASN A 237 -19.71 5.25 13.69
N ASN A 238 -18.69 5.80 13.03
CA ASN A 238 -18.09 7.09 13.32
C ASN A 238 -18.48 8.12 12.24
N PRO A 239 -19.45 9.02 12.51
CA PRO A 239 -19.89 10.00 11.52
C PRO A 239 -18.90 11.13 11.22
N ASN A 240 -17.90 11.31 12.08
CA ASN A 240 -16.93 12.41 12.00
C ASN A 240 -15.49 11.87 12.00
N PRO A 241 -15.14 11.02 11.02
CA PRO A 241 -13.82 10.41 10.96
C PRO A 241 -12.72 11.45 10.74
N ALA A 242 -11.47 11.10 11.05
CA ALA A 242 -10.39 12.07 11.04
C ALA A 242 -10.18 12.75 9.67
N TRP A 243 -10.35 12.04 8.56
CA TRP A 243 -10.10 12.60 7.22
C TRP A 243 -11.09 13.68 6.77
N THR A 244 -12.25 13.81 7.43
CA THR A 244 -13.24 14.84 7.10
C THR A 244 -12.97 16.15 7.84
N LYS A 245 -12.05 16.15 8.81
CA LYS A 245 -11.67 17.32 9.60
C LYS A 245 -10.50 18.06 8.96
N GLN A 246 -10.36 19.35 9.26
CA GLN A 246 -9.21 20.11 8.77
C GLN A 246 -7.92 19.63 9.48
N PRO A 247 -6.77 19.56 8.79
CA PRO A 247 -5.52 19.12 9.40
C PRO A 247 -5.10 19.91 10.65
N VAL A 248 -5.48 21.19 10.72
CA VAL A 248 -5.19 22.08 11.85
C VAL A 248 -5.98 21.75 13.13
N ASP A 249 -7.09 21.01 12.98
CA ASP A 249 -7.96 20.61 14.08
C ASP A 249 -7.62 19.21 14.62
N LEU A 250 -6.57 18.58 14.10
CA LEU A 250 -6.16 17.22 14.42
C LEU A 250 -4.79 17.20 15.10
N THR A 251 -4.70 16.42 16.16
CA THR A 251 -3.44 16.09 16.84
C THR A 251 -2.84 14.80 16.29
N GLU A 252 -1.58 14.51 16.60
CA GLU A 252 -0.95 13.24 16.25
C GLU A 252 -1.72 12.02 16.81
N GLU A 253 -2.30 12.14 18.01
CA GLU A 253 -3.07 11.08 18.63
C GLU A 253 -4.39 10.82 17.88
N ASP A 254 -5.00 11.84 17.28
CA ASP A 254 -6.18 11.66 16.43
C ASP A 254 -5.86 10.82 15.19
N TYR A 255 -4.70 11.05 14.56
CA TYR A 255 -4.24 10.22 13.44
C TYR A 255 -3.96 8.78 13.89
N LYS A 256 -3.31 8.57 15.05
CA LYS A 256 -3.05 7.23 15.57
C LYS A 256 -4.33 6.48 15.91
N ASN A 257 -5.28 7.14 16.56
CA ASN A 257 -6.58 6.55 16.87
C ASN A 257 -7.37 6.21 15.62
N PHE A 258 -7.33 7.07 14.60
CA PHE A 258 -7.96 6.78 13.33
C PHE A 258 -7.30 5.60 12.60
N TYR A 259 -5.97 5.46 12.66
CA TYR A 259 -5.27 4.28 12.15
C TYR A 259 -5.72 2.98 12.85
N ARG A 260 -5.80 2.98 14.18
CA ARG A 260 -6.30 1.85 14.99
C ARG A 260 -7.77 1.55 14.70
N GLU A 261 -8.58 2.59 14.47
CA GLU A 261 -9.97 2.44 14.08
C GLU A 261 -10.07 1.74 12.72
N LEU A 262 -9.31 2.15 11.71
CA LEU A 262 -9.28 1.49 10.40
C LEU A 262 -8.81 0.03 10.49
N TYR A 263 -7.74 -0.22 11.24
CA TYR A 263 -7.04 -1.51 11.30
C TYR A 263 -6.94 -2.02 12.75
N PRO A 264 -8.06 -2.48 13.36
CA PRO A 264 -8.12 -2.81 14.79
C PRO A 264 -7.27 -4.03 15.18
N MET A 265 -6.90 -4.87 14.20
CA MET A 265 -6.03 -6.03 14.41
C MET A 265 -4.53 -5.67 14.33
N GLN A 266 -4.20 -4.44 13.94
CA GLN A 266 -2.83 -3.98 13.79
C GLN A 266 -2.38 -3.22 15.04
N PHE A 267 -1.42 -3.79 15.75
CA PHE A 267 -0.89 -3.20 16.99
C PHE A 267 0.28 -2.24 16.76
N GLU A 268 0.93 -2.31 15.59
CA GLU A 268 2.05 -1.43 15.26
C GLU A 268 1.56 -0.06 14.82
N GLU A 269 2.19 0.99 15.33
CA GLU A 269 1.91 2.36 14.89
C GLU A 269 2.52 2.64 13.51
N PRO A 270 1.88 3.48 12.68
CA PRO A 270 2.44 3.90 11.41
C PRO A 270 3.65 4.82 11.63
N LEU A 271 4.61 4.80 10.70
CA LEU A 271 5.83 5.62 10.75
C LEU A 271 5.52 7.11 10.67
N PHE A 272 4.54 7.46 9.83
CA PHE A 272 3.97 8.80 9.65
C PHE A 272 2.69 8.70 8.80
N ASN A 273 1.98 9.82 8.73
CA ASN A 273 0.76 9.98 7.93
C ASN A 273 0.88 11.13 6.91
N ILE A 274 0.03 11.07 5.89
CA ILE A 274 -0.13 12.08 4.85
C ILE A 274 -1.62 12.40 4.77
N HIS A 275 -2.00 13.59 5.24
CA HIS A 275 -3.37 14.07 5.10
C HIS A 275 -3.55 14.71 3.72
N LEU A 276 -4.42 14.11 2.92
CA LEU A 276 -4.89 14.63 1.64
C LEU A 276 -6.11 15.52 1.91
N ASN A 277 -6.02 16.79 1.50
CA ASN A 277 -7.15 17.71 1.60
C ASN A 277 -7.02 18.74 0.47
N VAL A 278 -7.91 18.63 -0.52
CA VAL A 278 -8.03 19.55 -1.65
C VAL A 278 -9.47 19.61 -2.13
N ASP A 279 -9.90 20.82 -2.49
CA ASP A 279 -11.23 21.18 -2.98
C ASP A 279 -11.20 21.69 -4.45
N TYR A 280 -10.02 21.97 -5.00
CA TYR A 280 -9.83 22.40 -6.38
C TYR A 280 -8.53 21.85 -7.02
N PRO A 281 -8.55 21.34 -8.28
CA PRO A 281 -9.66 21.32 -9.24
C PRO A 281 -10.61 20.11 -9.10
N PHE A 282 -10.47 19.34 -8.03
CA PHE A 282 -11.33 18.22 -7.63
C PHE A 282 -11.32 18.16 -6.10
N ASN A 283 -12.31 17.49 -5.54
CA ASN A 283 -12.45 17.24 -4.12
C ASN A 283 -11.81 15.90 -3.77
N LEU A 284 -10.81 15.93 -2.89
CA LEU A 284 -10.13 14.75 -2.40
C LEU A 284 -9.75 14.99 -0.94
N THR A 285 -10.32 14.17 -0.08
CA THR A 285 -9.91 14.06 1.32
C THR A 285 -9.39 12.65 1.58
N GLY A 286 -8.62 12.47 2.65
CA GLY A 286 -8.08 11.16 2.96
C GLY A 286 -6.85 11.24 3.83
N ILE A 287 -6.48 10.11 4.42
CA ILE A 287 -5.26 9.98 5.20
C ILE A 287 -4.57 8.70 4.78
N LEU A 288 -3.35 8.83 4.27
CA LEU A 288 -2.48 7.71 3.95
C LEU A 288 -1.45 7.53 5.06
N TYR A 289 -1.12 6.28 5.35
CA TYR A 289 -0.19 5.87 6.39
C TYR A 289 0.92 5.03 5.78
N PHE A 290 2.15 5.33 6.18
CA PHE A 290 3.29 4.44 5.94
C PHE A 290 3.36 3.43 7.08
N PRO A 291 2.98 2.16 6.85
CA PRO A 291 3.10 1.13 7.88
C PRO A 291 4.58 0.80 8.09
N LYS A 292 4.91 0.28 9.27
CA LYS A 292 6.19 -0.40 9.47
C LYS A 292 6.21 -1.67 8.61
N MET A 293 7.31 -1.92 7.91
CA MET A 293 7.40 -3.09 7.03
C MET A 293 7.70 -4.35 7.84
N SER A 294 6.81 -5.32 7.80
CA SER A 294 7.10 -6.69 8.26
C SER A 294 7.84 -7.45 7.17
N ALA A 295 8.72 -8.38 7.54
CA ALA A 295 9.47 -9.22 6.60
C ALA A 295 8.59 -10.09 5.67
N ASP A 296 7.29 -10.22 6.00
CA ASP A 296 6.34 -10.99 5.22
C ASP A 296 5.49 -10.08 4.31
N LEU A 297 5.98 -9.87 3.08
CA LEU A 297 5.28 -9.11 2.04
C LEU A 297 4.00 -9.81 1.53
N GLN A 298 3.77 -11.09 1.90
CA GLN A 298 2.73 -11.93 1.29
C GLN A 298 1.32 -11.75 1.89
N MET A 299 1.16 -10.98 2.97
CA MET A 299 -0.13 -10.83 3.68
C MET A 299 -0.62 -9.38 3.81
N GLN A 300 -0.64 -8.61 2.71
CA GLN A 300 -1.30 -7.30 2.72
C GLN A 300 -2.83 -7.45 2.51
N LYS A 301 -3.55 -7.82 3.57
CA LYS A 301 -5.02 -7.73 3.64
C LYS A 301 -5.50 -6.28 3.86
N ASP A 302 -4.67 -5.46 4.49
CA ASP A 302 -5.00 -4.08 4.84
C ASP A 302 -4.53 -3.10 3.76
N LYS A 303 -5.39 -2.85 2.78
CA LYS A 303 -5.11 -1.91 1.69
C LYS A 303 -5.72 -0.53 1.97
N ILE A 304 -5.37 0.44 1.12
CA ILE A 304 -6.07 1.72 1.05
C ILE A 304 -7.53 1.46 0.68
N GLN A 305 -8.45 2.06 1.44
CA GLN A 305 -9.88 1.98 1.19
C GLN A 305 -10.36 3.22 0.44
N LEU A 306 -11.15 3.02 -0.61
CA LEU A 306 -11.81 4.07 -1.36
C LEU A 306 -13.22 4.31 -0.84
N TYR A 307 -13.50 5.58 -0.56
CA TYR A 307 -14.78 6.10 -0.15
C TYR A 307 -15.26 7.17 -1.14
N GLN A 308 -16.57 7.38 -1.13
CA GLN A 308 -17.20 8.51 -1.79
C GLN A 308 -18.25 9.10 -0.87
N ASN A 309 -18.03 10.33 -0.41
CA ASN A 309 -18.85 10.98 0.62
C ASN A 309 -19.03 10.06 1.85
N GLN A 310 -17.91 9.50 2.34
CA GLN A 310 -17.85 8.56 3.45
C GLN A 310 -18.57 7.21 3.25
N VAL A 311 -19.08 6.91 2.05
CA VAL A 311 -19.62 5.59 1.71
C VAL A 311 -18.53 4.70 1.16
N TYR A 312 -18.36 3.51 1.75
CA TYR A 312 -17.34 2.56 1.29
C TYR A 312 -17.65 2.05 -0.12
N VAL A 313 -16.66 2.14 -1.01
CA VAL A 313 -16.75 1.69 -2.40
C VAL A 313 -15.98 0.37 -2.57
N THR A 314 -14.66 0.41 -2.39
CA THR A 314 -13.76 -0.72 -2.66
C THR A 314 -12.40 -0.49 -2.00
N ASP A 315 -11.62 -1.55 -1.81
CA ASP A 315 -10.20 -1.50 -1.45
C ASP A 315 -9.28 -1.68 -2.68
N ASN A 316 -9.85 -1.86 -3.87
CA ASN A 316 -9.13 -1.90 -5.13
C ASN A 316 -8.97 -0.49 -5.70
N VAL A 317 -7.85 0.16 -5.37
CA VAL A 317 -7.54 1.54 -5.75
C VAL A 317 -6.66 1.66 -7.01
N GLU A 318 -6.59 0.61 -7.82
CA GLU A 318 -5.78 0.57 -9.05
C GLU A 318 -6.15 1.74 -9.98
N GLY A 319 -5.15 2.46 -10.45
CA GLY A 319 -5.31 3.64 -11.30
C GLY A 319 -5.61 4.96 -10.57
N ILE A 320 -6.16 4.92 -9.35
CA ILE A 320 -6.34 6.12 -8.51
C ILE A 320 -5.07 6.40 -7.71
N VAL A 321 -4.58 5.39 -7.00
CA VAL A 321 -3.33 5.48 -6.25
C VAL A 321 -2.19 4.99 -7.15
N PRO A 322 -1.08 5.75 -7.27
CA PRO A 322 0.11 5.28 -7.94
C PRO A 322 0.58 3.93 -7.41
N GLU A 323 1.00 3.02 -8.28
CA GLU A 323 1.29 1.62 -7.91
C GLU A 323 2.34 1.50 -6.81
N PHE A 324 3.37 2.36 -6.82
CA PHE A 324 4.41 2.37 -5.79
C PHE A 324 3.89 2.69 -4.38
N LEU A 325 2.74 3.37 -4.28
CA LEU A 325 2.06 3.68 -3.03
C LEU A 325 1.01 2.62 -2.65
N GLY A 326 0.83 1.57 -3.45
CA GLY A 326 -0.14 0.50 -3.18
C GLY A 326 0.10 -0.25 -1.88
N MET A 327 1.33 -0.21 -1.35
CA MET A 327 1.70 -0.80 -0.05
C MET A 327 1.36 0.08 1.15
N LEU A 328 0.89 1.31 0.92
CA LEU A 328 0.40 2.17 1.99
C LEU A 328 -0.95 1.68 2.50
N LYS A 329 -1.31 2.18 3.68
CA LYS A 329 -2.62 1.97 4.31
C LYS A 329 -3.37 3.28 4.40
N GLY A 330 -4.68 3.25 4.58
CA GLY A 330 -5.47 4.44 4.87
C GLY A 330 -6.75 4.55 4.06
N VAL A 331 -7.23 5.77 3.93
CA VAL A 331 -8.50 6.10 3.26
C VAL A 331 -8.28 7.20 2.24
N ILE A 332 -8.97 7.08 1.12
CA ILE A 332 -9.19 8.15 0.15
C ILE A 332 -10.69 8.32 -0.04
N ASP A 333 -11.15 9.56 -0.01
CA ASP A 333 -12.56 9.92 -0.19
C ASP A 333 -12.68 11.03 -1.23
N SER A 334 -13.40 10.75 -2.33
CA SER A 334 -13.61 11.72 -3.41
C SER A 334 -14.95 11.50 -4.14
N PRO A 335 -15.80 12.54 -4.25
CA PRO A 335 -16.99 12.51 -5.09
C PRO A 335 -16.71 12.60 -6.59
N ASP A 336 -15.49 12.99 -6.99
CA ASP A 336 -15.11 13.22 -8.38
C ASP A 336 -14.61 11.94 -9.10
N ILE A 337 -14.60 10.80 -8.41
CA ILE A 337 -14.22 9.50 -8.97
C ILE A 337 -15.46 8.84 -9.59
N PRO A 338 -15.49 8.58 -10.91
CA PRO A 338 -16.66 7.98 -11.55
C PRO A 338 -16.76 6.50 -11.21
N LEU A 339 -17.88 6.13 -10.59
CA LEU A 339 -18.21 4.75 -10.24
C LEU A 339 -19.03 4.07 -11.36
N ASN A 340 -18.85 2.76 -11.49
CA ASN A 340 -19.78 1.93 -12.25
C ASN A 340 -21.11 1.72 -11.49
N VAL A 341 -22.13 1.16 -12.17
CA VAL A 341 -23.48 0.95 -11.61
C VAL A 341 -23.46 0.12 -10.32
N SER A 342 -22.59 -0.88 -10.22
CA SER A 342 -22.43 -1.74 -9.04
C SER A 342 -21.60 -1.09 -7.92
N ARG A 343 -21.02 0.10 -8.16
CA ARG A 343 -20.08 0.80 -7.27
C ARG A 343 -18.92 -0.08 -6.82
N SER A 344 -18.47 -0.99 -7.68
CA SER A 344 -17.44 -1.99 -7.37
C SER A 344 -16.20 -1.90 -8.25
N GLY A 345 -16.25 -1.09 -9.31
CA GLY A 345 -15.15 -0.93 -10.26
C GLY A 345 -15.06 0.49 -10.81
N LEU A 346 -13.86 0.86 -11.23
CA LEU A 346 -13.51 2.20 -11.68
C LEU A 346 -13.56 2.29 -13.21
N GLN A 347 -14.04 3.42 -13.72
CA GLN A 347 -13.92 3.73 -15.14
C GLN A 347 -12.65 4.57 -15.37
N ALA A 348 -11.99 4.35 -16.51
CA ALA A 348 -10.81 5.13 -16.87
C ALA A 348 -11.21 6.59 -17.14
N ASP A 349 -10.78 7.50 -16.26
CA ASP A 349 -11.22 8.89 -16.27
C ASP A 349 -10.06 9.90 -16.11
N SER A 350 -10.26 11.09 -16.67
CA SER A 350 -9.27 12.17 -16.61
C SER A 350 -9.05 12.72 -15.20
N ASN A 351 -10.07 12.74 -14.34
CA ASN A 351 -9.98 13.15 -12.94
C ASN A 351 -9.20 12.12 -12.11
N VAL A 352 -9.38 10.82 -12.38
CA VAL A 352 -8.59 9.75 -11.74
C VAL A 352 -7.09 9.99 -11.94
N LYS A 353 -6.67 10.35 -13.16
CA LYS A 353 -5.27 10.71 -13.44
C LYS A 353 -4.82 11.97 -12.68
N LYS A 354 -5.66 13.00 -12.56
CA LYS A 354 -5.32 14.22 -11.83
C LYS A 354 -5.18 13.96 -10.32
N ILE A 355 -6.07 13.15 -9.76
CA ILE A 355 -6.04 12.70 -8.36
C ILE A 355 -4.75 11.93 -8.11
N SER A 356 -4.43 10.93 -8.95
CA SER A 356 -3.19 10.15 -8.85
C SER A 356 -1.94 11.04 -8.84
N ASN A 357 -1.83 11.96 -9.80
CA ASN A 357 -0.72 12.92 -9.86
C ASN A 357 -0.63 13.82 -8.59
N TYR A 358 -1.76 14.23 -8.04
CA TYR A 358 -1.80 15.03 -6.82
C TYR A 358 -1.32 14.23 -5.62
N ILE A 359 -1.75 12.98 -5.47
CA ILE A 359 -1.29 12.07 -4.42
C ILE A 359 0.23 11.91 -4.50
N THR A 360 0.78 11.61 -5.69
CA THR A 360 2.24 11.51 -5.90
C THR A 360 2.97 12.76 -5.41
N ARG A 361 2.46 13.95 -5.80
CA ARG A 361 3.06 15.23 -5.40
C ARG A 361 2.98 15.44 -3.89
N LYS A 362 1.82 15.20 -3.27
CA LYS A 362 1.64 15.40 -1.83
C LYS A 362 2.50 14.46 -1.01
N VAL A 363 2.68 13.23 -1.45
CA VAL A 363 3.59 12.27 -0.81
C VAL A 363 5.03 12.77 -0.90
N ALA A 364 5.50 13.17 -2.09
CA ALA A 364 6.84 13.72 -2.25
C ALA A 364 7.07 14.99 -1.38
N ASP A 365 6.08 15.89 -1.34
CA ASP A 365 6.15 17.10 -0.51
C ASP A 365 6.20 16.76 0.99
N LYS A 366 5.44 15.76 1.45
CA LYS A 366 5.49 15.32 2.86
C LYS A 366 6.83 14.66 3.19
N LEU A 367 7.38 13.81 2.31
CA LEU A 367 8.69 13.19 2.51
C LEU A 367 9.79 14.24 2.60
N LYS A 368 9.76 15.25 1.72
CA LYS A 368 10.67 16.40 1.78
C LYS A 368 10.51 17.19 3.09
N GLY A 369 9.27 17.41 3.53
CA GLY A 369 8.97 18.05 4.81
C GLY A 369 9.58 17.29 5.99
N LEU A 370 9.33 15.98 6.08
CA LEU A 370 9.89 15.13 7.14
C LEU A 370 11.42 15.16 7.16
N PHE A 371 12.05 15.07 6.00
CA PHE A 371 13.51 15.18 5.87
C PHE A 371 14.04 16.53 6.37
N THR A 372 13.36 17.63 6.02
CA THR A 372 13.79 19.00 6.36
C THR A 372 13.53 19.35 7.83
N GLU A 373 12.41 18.89 8.39
CA GLU A 373 11.98 19.17 9.77
C GLU A 373 12.79 18.38 10.79
N ASN A 374 13.01 17.08 10.54
CA ASN A 374 13.77 16.21 11.43
C ASN A 374 14.47 15.09 10.66
N ARG A 375 15.63 15.43 10.10
CA ARG A 375 16.46 14.48 9.33
C ARG A 375 16.82 13.22 10.11
N GLU A 376 17.17 13.33 11.39
CA GLU A 376 17.59 12.18 12.21
C GLU A 376 16.45 11.15 12.38
N ASP A 377 15.21 11.62 12.57
CA ASP A 377 14.03 10.75 12.62
C ASP A 377 13.73 10.12 11.25
N PHE A 378 13.89 10.88 10.17
CA PHE A 378 13.72 10.38 8.81
C PHE A 378 14.74 9.28 8.46
N GLU A 379 16.00 9.45 8.84
CA GLU A 379 17.08 8.47 8.67
C GLU A 379 16.77 7.14 9.39
N LYS A 380 16.22 7.21 10.61
CA LYS A 380 15.82 6.01 11.39
C LYS A 380 14.72 5.21 10.71
N LYS A 381 13.85 5.88 9.94
CA LYS A 381 12.73 5.27 9.20
C LYS A 381 13.11 4.79 7.80
N TRP A 382 14.33 5.11 7.33
CA TRP A 382 14.74 4.89 5.94
C TRP A 382 14.57 3.45 5.48
N ASN A 383 14.97 2.47 6.30
CA ASN A 383 14.92 1.06 5.93
C ASN A 383 13.49 0.56 5.70
N ASP A 384 12.50 1.11 6.42
CA ASP A 384 11.10 0.73 6.26
C ASP A 384 10.46 1.37 5.01
N ILE A 385 10.99 2.51 4.55
CA ILE A 385 10.37 3.26 3.43
C ILE A 385 11.13 3.15 2.11
N LYS A 386 12.42 2.77 2.12
CA LYS A 386 13.29 2.82 0.93
C LYS A 386 12.70 2.10 -0.27
N ILE A 387 12.13 0.90 -0.10
CA ILE A 387 11.58 0.11 -1.21
C ILE A 387 10.42 0.85 -1.92
N VAL A 388 9.54 1.49 -1.14
CA VAL A 388 8.44 2.33 -1.68
C VAL A 388 9.02 3.48 -2.49
N LEU A 389 10.01 4.19 -1.94
CA LEU A 389 10.61 5.36 -2.58
C LEU A 389 11.37 4.98 -3.85
N GLU A 390 12.19 3.94 -3.80
CA GLU A 390 12.96 3.43 -4.95
C GLU A 390 12.01 2.95 -6.07
N TYR A 391 10.92 2.28 -5.72
CA TYR A 391 9.92 1.91 -6.71
C TYR A 391 9.22 3.15 -7.31
N GLY A 392 8.90 4.16 -6.49
CA GLY A 392 8.39 5.44 -6.97
C GLY A 392 9.35 6.16 -7.92
N MET A 393 10.65 6.13 -7.62
CA MET A 393 11.69 6.69 -8.50
C MET A 393 11.74 6.00 -9.88
N LEU A 394 11.50 4.69 -9.92
CA LEU A 394 11.52 3.90 -11.15
C LEU A 394 10.23 4.01 -11.97
N SER A 395 9.08 4.11 -11.30
CA SER A 395 7.76 4.08 -11.92
C SER A 395 7.19 5.46 -12.25
N GLU A 396 7.55 6.50 -11.49
CA GLU A 396 6.90 7.82 -11.55
C GLU A 396 7.92 8.95 -11.82
N PRO A 397 8.07 9.42 -13.07
CA PRO A 397 9.08 10.42 -13.44
C PRO A 397 9.03 11.72 -12.62
N LYS A 398 7.83 12.20 -12.28
CA LYS A 398 7.65 13.42 -11.46
C LYS A 398 8.02 13.19 -10.00
N PHE A 399 7.83 11.98 -9.49
CA PHE A 399 8.29 11.61 -8.16
C PHE A 399 9.81 11.58 -8.14
N TYR A 400 10.43 10.94 -9.15
CA TYR A 400 11.88 10.90 -9.32
C TYR A 400 12.52 12.30 -9.34
N GLU A 401 11.96 13.25 -10.10
CA GLU A 401 12.44 14.63 -10.14
C GLU A 401 12.52 15.28 -8.75
N LYS A 402 11.50 15.05 -7.91
CA LYS A 402 11.46 15.57 -6.52
C LYS A 402 12.30 14.76 -5.54
N SER A 403 12.52 13.48 -5.83
CA SER A 403 13.14 12.52 -4.92
C SER A 403 14.58 12.87 -4.56
N GLY A 404 15.31 13.56 -5.45
CA GLY A 404 16.69 13.98 -5.22
C GLY A 404 16.88 14.86 -3.97
N ASP A 405 15.81 15.52 -3.50
CA ASP A 405 15.84 16.40 -2.32
C ASP A 405 15.77 15.64 -0.99
N PHE A 406 15.37 14.38 -0.97
CA PHE A 406 15.09 13.64 0.28
C PHE A 406 15.46 12.16 0.26
N VAL A 407 15.73 11.56 -0.91
CA VAL A 407 16.16 10.15 -0.99
C VAL A 407 17.58 10.02 -0.47
N LEU A 408 17.77 9.04 0.42
CA LEU A 408 19.02 8.82 1.13
C LEU A 408 19.78 7.60 0.60
N TYR A 409 21.10 7.72 0.65
CA TYR A 409 22.07 6.68 0.32
C TYR A 409 22.87 6.40 1.60
N PRO A 410 22.45 5.42 2.41
CA PRO A 410 23.12 5.10 3.67
C PRO A 410 24.51 4.54 3.40
N THR A 411 25.49 4.87 4.25
CA THR A 411 26.83 4.28 4.21
C THR A 411 26.91 3.01 5.04
N VAL A 412 28.01 2.27 4.86
CA VAL A 412 28.34 1.12 5.72
C VAL A 412 28.53 1.52 7.18
N ASP A 413 28.82 2.79 7.46
CA ASP A 413 29.01 3.37 8.79
C ASP A 413 27.77 4.12 9.32
N ASN A 414 26.61 3.90 8.70
CA ASN A 414 25.32 4.48 9.08
C ASN A 414 25.28 6.02 9.02
N GLN A 415 26.06 6.61 8.12
CA GLN A 415 25.84 7.99 7.68
C GLN A 415 24.84 7.99 6.51
N TYR A 416 24.08 9.06 6.34
CA TYR A 416 23.07 9.12 5.29
C TYR A 416 23.29 10.36 4.45
N TYR A 417 23.43 10.17 3.14
CA TYR A 417 23.63 11.25 2.19
C TYR A 417 22.47 11.34 1.21
N THR A 418 22.06 12.53 0.81
CA THR A 418 21.38 12.71 -0.47
C THR A 418 22.35 12.44 -1.62
N LEU A 419 21.86 12.24 -2.85
CA LEU A 419 22.76 12.02 -4.00
C LEU A 419 23.73 13.18 -4.20
N ALA A 420 23.29 14.41 -3.97
CA ALA A 420 24.13 15.60 -4.10
C ALA A 420 25.22 15.64 -3.02
N GLU A 421 24.86 15.41 -1.76
CA GLU A 421 25.82 15.34 -0.64
C GLU A 421 26.81 14.19 -0.82
N LEU A 422 26.35 13.03 -1.30
CA LEU A 422 27.21 11.89 -1.59
C LEU A 422 28.25 12.28 -2.63
N LYS A 423 27.81 12.84 -3.76
CA LYS A 423 28.73 13.29 -4.82
C LYS A 423 29.76 14.27 -4.29
N GLU A 424 29.35 15.25 -3.49
CA GLU A 424 30.27 16.21 -2.87
C GLU A 424 31.30 15.52 -1.98
N ALA A 425 30.85 14.60 -1.12
CA ALA A 425 31.71 13.86 -0.20
C ALA A 425 32.75 12.99 -0.92
N ILE A 426 32.39 12.36 -2.04
CA ILE A 426 33.24 11.37 -2.70
C ILE A 426 34.06 11.92 -3.89
N THR A 427 33.71 13.08 -4.46
CA THR A 427 34.35 13.60 -5.69
C THR A 427 35.87 13.71 -5.57
N ALA A 428 36.38 14.18 -4.43
CA ALA A 428 37.82 14.36 -4.24
C ALA A 428 38.62 13.05 -4.34
N ASN A 429 38.08 11.96 -3.78
CA ASN A 429 38.82 10.71 -3.61
C ASN A 429 38.39 9.61 -4.58
N GLN A 430 37.15 9.62 -5.07
CA GLN A 430 36.56 8.54 -5.87
C GLN A 430 36.30 8.91 -7.34
N THR A 431 36.96 9.95 -7.84
CA THR A 431 37.00 10.22 -9.29
C THR A 431 38.15 9.41 -9.92
N ASP A 432 37.87 8.66 -10.96
CA ASP A 432 38.88 7.89 -11.70
C ASP A 432 39.74 8.81 -12.60
N LYS A 433 40.79 8.25 -13.20
CA LYS A 433 41.70 8.97 -14.12
C LYS A 433 41.00 9.53 -15.37
N ASN A 434 39.82 9.02 -15.72
CA ASN A 434 39.03 9.48 -16.87
C ASN A 434 38.03 10.59 -16.48
N GLY A 435 38.03 11.04 -15.22
CA GLY A 435 37.10 12.05 -14.72
C GLY A 435 35.71 11.50 -14.36
N LYS A 436 35.56 10.17 -14.27
CA LYS A 436 34.30 9.51 -13.90
C LYS A 436 34.21 9.36 -12.39
N LEU A 437 33.11 9.78 -11.80
CA LEU A 437 32.84 9.61 -10.37
C LEU A 437 32.33 8.19 -10.10
N VAL A 438 33.02 7.45 -9.24
CA VAL A 438 32.69 6.07 -8.90
C VAL A 438 32.10 5.99 -7.50
N VAL A 439 30.82 5.62 -7.39
CA VAL A 439 30.15 5.31 -6.13
C VAL A 439 30.35 3.84 -5.81
N LEU A 440 31.13 3.56 -4.77
CA LEU A 440 31.28 2.20 -4.26
C LEU A 440 30.07 1.82 -3.40
N TYR A 441 29.55 0.62 -3.59
CA TYR A 441 28.45 0.11 -2.77
C TYR A 441 28.61 -1.36 -2.37
N THR A 442 27.83 -1.77 -1.38
CA THR A 442 27.66 -3.14 -0.91
C THR A 442 26.18 -3.49 -0.86
N SER A 443 25.83 -4.74 -1.13
CA SER A 443 24.48 -5.27 -0.94
C SER A 443 24.34 -6.07 0.35
N ASN A 444 25.45 -6.36 1.04
CA ASN A 444 25.47 -7.10 2.29
C ASN A 444 26.79 -6.81 3.04
N LYS A 445 26.70 -6.07 4.16
CA LYS A 445 27.89 -5.65 4.93
C LYS A 445 28.72 -6.83 5.43
N ASP A 446 28.06 -7.89 5.90
CA ASP A 446 28.72 -9.03 6.52
C ASP A 446 29.42 -9.91 5.48
N ALA A 447 28.72 -10.22 4.38
CA ALA A 447 29.26 -11.06 3.32
C ALA A 447 30.41 -10.38 2.55
N GLN A 448 30.42 -9.04 2.52
CA GLN A 448 31.40 -8.25 1.73
C GLN A 448 32.37 -7.47 2.62
N HIS A 449 32.45 -7.78 3.92
CA HIS A 449 33.22 -7.05 4.91
C HIS A 449 34.69 -6.81 4.48
N GLY A 450 35.38 -7.86 4.01
CA GLY A 450 36.78 -7.74 3.59
C GLY A 450 37.01 -6.72 2.47
N TYR A 451 36.09 -6.62 1.52
CA TYR A 451 36.19 -5.62 0.44
C TYR A 451 35.86 -4.21 0.92
N ILE A 452 34.93 -4.10 1.86
CA ILE A 452 34.57 -2.82 2.49
C ILE A 452 35.78 -2.27 3.24
N GLU A 453 36.47 -3.09 4.03
CA GLU A 453 37.67 -2.65 4.77
C GLU A 453 38.79 -2.20 3.83
N ILE A 454 39.05 -2.94 2.74
CA ILE A 454 40.04 -2.53 1.72
C ILE A 454 39.68 -1.18 1.09
N ALA A 455 38.39 -0.94 0.82
CA ALA A 455 37.94 0.35 0.30
C ALA A 455 38.15 1.49 1.32
N LYS A 456 37.85 1.23 2.60
CA LYS A 456 38.07 2.19 3.70
C LYS A 456 39.55 2.51 3.93
N GLU A 457 40.43 1.52 3.82
CA GLU A 457 41.89 1.72 3.92
C GLU A 457 42.42 2.68 2.83
N LYS A 458 41.77 2.70 1.65
CA LYS A 458 42.03 3.65 0.57
C LYS A 458 41.35 5.01 0.77
N GLY A 459 40.59 5.19 1.85
CA GLY A 459 39.83 6.40 2.14
C GLY A 459 38.58 6.57 1.27
N TYR A 460 38.02 5.48 0.76
CA TYR A 460 36.79 5.48 -0.01
C TYR A 460 35.57 5.23 0.88
N GLU A 461 34.51 5.96 0.57
CA GLU A 461 33.17 5.80 1.12
C GLU A 461 32.41 4.68 0.39
N VAL A 462 31.70 3.85 1.16
CA VAL A 462 30.92 2.73 0.62
C VAL A 462 29.47 2.85 1.08
N ILE A 463 28.54 2.88 0.13
CA ILE A 463 27.09 2.92 0.42
C ILE A 463 26.47 1.54 0.51
N LEU A 464 25.41 1.39 1.32
CA LEU A 464 24.61 0.18 1.43
C LEU A 464 23.40 0.26 0.52
N LEU A 465 23.36 -0.63 -0.47
CA LEU A 465 22.30 -0.76 -1.47
C LEU A 465 21.88 -2.23 -1.56
N ASP A 466 20.90 -2.60 -0.74
CA ASP A 466 20.49 -3.97 -0.41
C ASP A 466 19.04 -4.31 -0.85
N SER A 467 18.36 -3.38 -1.50
CA SER A 467 16.99 -3.59 -2.01
C SER A 467 16.96 -4.48 -3.27
N PRO A 468 15.93 -5.32 -3.47
CA PRO A 468 15.83 -6.22 -4.62
C PRO A 468 15.76 -5.48 -5.97
N ILE A 469 15.26 -4.23 -5.99
CA ILE A 469 15.11 -3.44 -7.22
C ILE A 469 16.27 -2.47 -7.47
N VAL A 470 17.29 -2.49 -6.61
CA VAL A 470 18.35 -1.48 -6.61
C VAL A 470 19.17 -1.45 -7.90
N SER A 471 19.32 -2.59 -8.59
CA SER A 471 20.06 -2.65 -9.86
C SER A 471 19.37 -1.83 -10.95
N HIS A 472 18.04 -1.83 -11.00
CA HIS A 472 17.25 -0.96 -11.89
C HIS A 472 17.42 0.51 -11.51
N LEU A 473 17.38 0.82 -10.21
CA LEU A 473 17.57 2.18 -9.72
C LEU A 473 18.95 2.72 -10.09
N ILE A 474 20.00 1.93 -9.88
CA ILE A 474 21.37 2.29 -10.24
C ILE A 474 21.45 2.60 -11.74
N GLN A 475 20.90 1.74 -12.62
CA GLN A 475 20.91 1.99 -14.05
C GLN A 475 20.21 3.31 -14.41
N LYS A 476 19.10 3.62 -13.75
CA LYS A 476 18.38 4.88 -13.91
C LYS A 476 19.24 6.07 -13.47
N LEU A 477 19.88 5.98 -12.31
CA LEU A 477 20.78 7.01 -11.79
C LEU A 477 21.99 7.24 -12.71
N GLU A 478 22.63 6.18 -13.21
CA GLU A 478 23.75 6.30 -14.16
C GLU A 478 23.30 6.94 -15.49
N SER A 479 22.14 6.54 -16.01
CA SER A 479 21.56 7.10 -17.25
C SER A 479 21.31 8.60 -17.16
N ASP A 480 20.87 9.10 -16.00
CA ASP A 480 20.53 10.51 -15.83
C ASP A 480 21.73 11.36 -15.36
N ASN A 481 22.92 10.76 -15.17
CA ASN A 481 24.11 11.43 -14.66
C ASN A 481 25.35 11.04 -15.48
N GLU A 482 25.68 11.82 -16.52
CA GLU A 482 26.65 11.48 -17.59
C GLU A 482 28.09 11.14 -17.16
N ASN A 483 28.49 11.36 -15.90
CA ASN A 483 29.83 11.00 -15.37
C ASN A 483 29.77 10.24 -14.04
N LEU A 484 28.63 9.64 -13.70
CA LEU A 484 28.43 8.86 -12.49
C LEU A 484 28.39 7.37 -12.82
N THR A 485 29.04 6.55 -12.01
CA THR A 485 28.85 5.10 -12.04
C THR A 485 28.85 4.53 -10.65
N PHE A 486 28.08 3.48 -10.47
CA PHE A 486 28.07 2.70 -9.27
C PHE A 486 28.86 1.43 -9.52
N THR A 487 29.53 0.92 -8.51
CA THR A 487 30.31 -0.30 -8.63
C THR A 487 30.30 -1.01 -7.29
N ARG A 488 29.97 -2.30 -7.26
CA ARG A 488 29.95 -3.04 -6.00
C ARG A 488 31.38 -3.36 -5.58
N VAL A 489 31.66 -3.32 -4.29
CA VAL A 489 33.01 -3.48 -3.72
C VAL A 489 33.68 -4.82 -4.05
N ASP A 490 32.92 -5.86 -4.41
CA ASP A 490 33.41 -7.18 -4.78
C ASP A 490 33.42 -7.42 -6.30
N SER A 491 33.13 -6.39 -7.11
CA SER A 491 32.98 -6.57 -8.56
C SER A 491 34.31 -6.68 -9.32
N ASP A 492 35.37 -6.14 -8.73
CA ASP A 492 36.76 -6.22 -9.13
C ASP A 492 37.64 -5.86 -7.90
N HIS A 493 38.97 -5.92 -8.03
CA HIS A 493 39.87 -5.45 -6.99
C HIS A 493 39.89 -3.91 -6.92
N ILE A 494 40.16 -3.38 -5.72
CA ILE A 494 39.95 -1.96 -5.39
C ILE A 494 40.62 -0.96 -6.36
N ASP A 495 41.84 -1.28 -6.82
CA ASP A 495 42.59 -0.41 -7.74
C ASP A 495 42.00 -0.36 -9.16
N LYS A 496 41.19 -1.37 -9.54
CA LYS A 496 40.42 -1.36 -10.80
C LYS A 496 39.05 -0.74 -10.67
N LEU A 497 38.44 -0.81 -9.47
CA LEU A 497 37.16 -0.14 -9.21
C LEU A 497 37.28 1.37 -9.41
N ILE A 498 38.39 1.95 -8.93
CA ILE A 498 38.72 3.36 -9.11
C ILE A 498 40.14 3.48 -9.63
N GLN A 499 40.27 3.44 -10.97
CA GLN A 499 41.58 3.51 -11.63
C GLN A 499 42.21 4.88 -11.44
N LYS A 500 43.34 4.92 -10.74
CA LYS A 500 44.21 6.10 -10.66
C LYS A 500 45.35 5.98 -11.69
N GLU A 501 46.12 7.06 -11.85
CA GLU A 501 47.29 7.10 -12.76
C GLU A 501 48.39 6.12 -12.33
N ASP A 502 48.50 5.82 -11.03
CA ASP A 502 49.51 4.91 -10.49
C ASP A 502 49.12 3.45 -10.72
N THR A 503 49.75 2.80 -11.71
CA THR A 503 49.66 1.36 -11.92
C THR A 503 50.84 0.64 -11.28
N GLN A 504 50.54 -0.43 -10.55
CA GLN A 504 51.57 -1.34 -10.02
C GLN A 504 52.24 -2.06 -11.19
N ILE A 505 53.57 -2.15 -11.16
CA ILE A 505 54.34 -2.90 -12.15
C ILE A 505 54.47 -4.34 -11.67
N SER A 506 54.25 -5.31 -12.57
CA SER A 506 54.42 -6.73 -12.26
C SER A 506 55.89 -7.07 -11.99
N LYS A 507 56.15 -7.81 -10.91
CA LYS A 507 57.45 -8.42 -10.61
C LYS A 507 57.79 -9.59 -11.54
N LEU A 508 56.77 -10.16 -12.18
CA LEU A 508 56.92 -11.26 -13.14
C LEU A 508 57.06 -10.70 -14.56
N SER A 509 57.93 -11.32 -15.36
CA SER A 509 58.01 -11.11 -16.81
C SER A 509 56.76 -11.62 -17.55
N GLU A 510 56.61 -11.28 -18.82
CA GLU A 510 55.50 -11.76 -19.66
C GLU A 510 55.49 -13.29 -19.79
N ASP A 511 56.67 -13.89 -19.95
CA ASP A 511 56.83 -15.35 -20.05
C ASP A 511 56.43 -16.04 -18.74
N GLU A 512 56.91 -15.53 -17.60
CA GLU A 512 56.57 -16.04 -16.27
C GLU A 512 55.08 -15.90 -15.95
N SER A 513 54.48 -14.78 -16.35
CA SER A 513 53.04 -14.54 -16.20
C SER A 513 52.23 -15.53 -17.05
N THR A 514 52.66 -15.79 -18.29
CA THR A 514 52.01 -16.77 -19.17
C THR A 514 52.09 -18.18 -18.60
N GLN A 515 53.25 -18.55 -18.05
CA GLN A 515 53.45 -19.84 -17.41
C GLN A 515 52.58 -20.00 -16.15
N LEU A 516 52.55 -19.00 -15.27
CA LEU A 516 51.72 -19.00 -14.06
C LEU A 516 50.23 -19.12 -14.43
N LYS A 517 49.77 -18.36 -15.43
CA LYS A 517 48.38 -18.43 -15.90
C LYS A 517 48.01 -19.82 -16.39
N THR A 518 48.90 -20.46 -17.15
CA THR A 518 48.68 -21.83 -17.65
C THR A 518 48.51 -22.82 -16.50
N VAL A 519 49.38 -22.76 -15.49
CA VAL A 519 49.29 -23.62 -14.28
C VAL A 519 47.96 -23.42 -13.56
N LEU A 520 47.57 -22.16 -13.34
CA LEU A 520 46.33 -21.84 -12.64
C LEU A 520 45.11 -22.34 -13.40
N GLU A 521 45.08 -22.15 -14.72
CA GLU A 521 43.98 -22.59 -15.58
C GLU A 521 43.83 -24.11 -15.70
N GLU A 522 44.89 -24.88 -15.47
CA GLU A 522 44.82 -26.35 -15.40
C GLU A 522 44.10 -26.84 -14.12
N ILE A 523 44.22 -26.08 -13.03
CA ILE A 523 43.75 -26.49 -11.68
C ILE A 523 42.41 -25.85 -11.34
N VAL A 524 42.19 -24.60 -11.74
CA VAL A 524 41.01 -23.81 -11.41
C VAL A 524 39.83 -24.23 -12.31
N PRO A 525 38.63 -24.52 -11.74
CA PRO A 525 37.49 -24.94 -12.54
C PRO A 525 37.00 -23.85 -13.51
N LYS A 526 37.29 -24.01 -14.80
CA LYS A 526 36.92 -23.07 -15.88
C LYS A 526 35.40 -22.92 -16.07
N THR A 527 34.59 -23.79 -15.50
CA THR A 527 33.12 -23.70 -15.58
C THR A 527 32.58 -22.49 -14.82
N ASN A 528 33.26 -22.07 -13.74
CA ASN A 528 32.76 -21.04 -12.82
C ASN A 528 33.75 -19.88 -12.64
N TYR A 529 35.02 -20.06 -13.00
CA TYR A 529 36.09 -19.08 -12.75
C TYR A 529 36.84 -18.71 -14.03
N SER A 530 37.11 -17.41 -14.18
CA SER A 530 38.08 -16.87 -15.13
C SER A 530 39.33 -16.40 -14.40
N VAL A 531 40.51 -16.91 -14.76
CA VAL A 531 41.78 -16.54 -14.10
C VAL A 531 42.33 -15.25 -14.72
N GLN A 532 42.60 -14.27 -13.87
CA GLN A 532 43.19 -12.97 -14.25
C GLN A 532 44.46 -12.75 -13.42
N LEU A 533 45.55 -12.37 -14.09
CA LEU A 533 46.80 -12.03 -13.43
C LEU A 533 46.91 -10.51 -13.36
N GLU A 534 47.02 -9.97 -12.16
CA GLU A 534 47.09 -8.53 -11.94
C GLU A 534 48.24 -8.18 -11.00
N PRO A 535 49.04 -7.15 -11.30
CA PRO A 535 50.01 -6.63 -10.37
C PRO A 535 49.29 -5.82 -9.27
N LEU A 536 49.34 -6.30 -8.03
CA LEU A 536 48.77 -5.60 -6.87
C LEU A 536 49.88 -5.25 -5.86
N ASP A 537 49.52 -4.61 -4.76
CA ASP A 537 50.45 -4.44 -3.63
C ASP A 537 50.92 -5.82 -3.13
N SER A 538 52.19 -5.97 -2.78
CA SER A 538 52.73 -7.26 -2.34
C SER A 538 52.10 -7.79 -1.05
N ASN A 539 51.53 -6.93 -0.22
CA ASN A 539 50.82 -7.32 1.00
C ASN A 539 49.33 -7.59 0.76
N ALA A 540 48.80 -7.28 -0.44
CA ALA A 540 47.43 -7.62 -0.80
C ALA A 540 47.25 -9.14 -0.90
N ALA A 541 46.01 -9.59 -0.70
CA ALA A 541 45.67 -11.02 -0.77
C ALA A 541 46.18 -11.64 -2.09
N PRO A 542 46.87 -12.80 -2.03
CA PRO A 542 47.40 -13.44 -3.23
C PRO A 542 46.33 -13.81 -4.25
N PHE A 543 45.17 -14.27 -3.77
CA PHE A 543 44.05 -14.75 -4.56
C PHE A 543 42.79 -14.01 -4.10
N ILE A 544 42.08 -13.38 -5.03
CA ILE A 544 40.87 -12.59 -4.78
C ILE A 544 39.77 -13.09 -5.73
N ILE A 545 38.57 -13.35 -5.22
CA ILE A 545 37.42 -13.79 -6.03
C ILE A 545 36.45 -12.63 -6.20
N THR A 546 36.32 -12.13 -7.42
CA THR A 546 35.44 -10.99 -7.74
C THR A 546 34.27 -11.42 -8.64
N GLN A 547 33.17 -10.68 -8.59
CA GLN A 547 31.95 -10.96 -9.35
C GLN A 547 31.64 -9.81 -10.32
N PRO A 548 31.86 -9.98 -11.64
CA PRO A 548 31.70 -8.91 -12.61
C PRO A 548 30.36 -8.16 -12.52
N GLU A 549 30.43 -6.83 -12.37
CA GLU A 549 29.30 -5.94 -12.12
C GLU A 549 28.17 -6.11 -13.16
N PHE A 550 28.53 -6.07 -14.45
CA PHE A 550 27.58 -6.12 -15.55
C PHE A 550 26.76 -7.41 -15.57
N MET A 551 27.44 -8.56 -15.49
CA MET A 551 26.79 -9.87 -15.52
C MET A 551 25.89 -10.06 -14.29
N ARG A 552 26.34 -9.58 -13.14
CA ARG A 552 25.55 -9.65 -11.90
C ARG A 552 24.28 -8.81 -11.99
N ARG A 553 24.39 -7.51 -12.34
CA ARG A 553 23.21 -6.64 -12.50
C ARG A 553 22.24 -7.17 -13.53
N MET A 554 22.73 -7.70 -14.65
CA MET A 554 21.88 -8.31 -15.68
C MET A 554 21.08 -9.50 -15.14
N LYS A 555 21.71 -10.36 -14.34
CA LYS A 555 21.04 -11.49 -13.68
C LYS A 555 19.98 -11.01 -12.68
N GLU A 556 20.32 -10.07 -11.80
CA GLU A 556 19.40 -9.46 -10.81
C GLU A 556 18.18 -8.80 -11.48
N MET A 557 18.42 -8.04 -12.55
CA MET A 557 17.36 -7.41 -13.35
C MET A 557 16.47 -8.44 -14.04
N SER A 558 17.04 -9.51 -14.59
CA SER A 558 16.27 -10.60 -15.22
C SER A 558 15.39 -11.35 -14.21
N GLN A 559 15.80 -11.43 -12.95
CA GLN A 559 15.02 -12.08 -11.89
C GLN A 559 13.83 -11.23 -11.42
N THR A 560 13.98 -9.91 -11.44
CA THR A 560 12.97 -8.97 -10.93
C THR A 560 12.03 -8.42 -12.01
N GLY A 561 12.44 -8.39 -13.28
CA GLY A 561 11.69 -7.81 -14.40
C GLY A 561 10.56 -8.66 -15.01
N GLY A 562 10.01 -9.65 -14.28
CA GLY A 562 8.82 -10.41 -14.70
C GLY A 562 8.96 -11.30 -15.95
N GLY A 563 10.18 -11.46 -16.48
CA GLY A 563 10.41 -12.25 -17.68
C GLY A 563 11.82 -12.83 -17.72
N GLY A 564 11.90 -14.16 -17.57
CA GLY A 564 13.02 -14.95 -18.09
C GLY A 564 13.13 -14.92 -19.63
N MET A 565 12.72 -13.82 -20.28
CA MET A 565 12.65 -13.61 -21.73
C MET A 565 14.01 -13.72 -22.43
N PHE A 566 15.11 -13.62 -21.67
CA PHE A 566 16.46 -13.90 -22.18
C PHE A 566 17.07 -15.21 -21.69
N GLY A 567 16.36 -16.03 -20.90
CA GLY A 567 16.91 -17.27 -20.31
C GLY A 567 18.10 -17.05 -19.37
N MET A 568 18.46 -15.78 -19.07
CA MET A 568 19.65 -15.38 -18.33
C MET A 568 19.55 -15.61 -16.82
N GLY A 569 18.35 -15.72 -16.25
CA GLY A 569 18.16 -16.03 -14.83
C GLY A 569 18.75 -17.38 -14.40
N ASN A 570 18.92 -18.31 -15.35
CA ASN A 570 19.53 -19.63 -15.16
C ASN A 570 21.03 -19.67 -15.51
N PHE A 571 21.67 -18.53 -15.82
CA PHE A 571 23.11 -18.56 -16.05
C PHE A 571 23.86 -18.87 -14.76
N PRO A 572 24.85 -19.77 -14.80
CA PRO A 572 25.68 -20.08 -13.65
C PRO A 572 26.44 -18.83 -13.20
N GLU A 573 26.75 -18.77 -11.90
CA GLU A 573 27.56 -17.68 -11.37
C GLU A 573 28.98 -17.78 -11.91
N MET A 574 29.43 -16.69 -12.52
CA MET A 574 30.75 -16.53 -13.09
C MET A 574 31.54 -15.59 -12.20
N TYR A 575 32.71 -16.04 -11.78
CA TYR A 575 33.63 -15.29 -10.95
C TYR A 575 34.95 -15.06 -11.68
N ASN A 576 35.64 -13.98 -11.36
CA ASN A 576 37.04 -13.83 -11.70
C ASN A 576 37.89 -14.25 -10.50
N LEU A 577 38.90 -15.09 -10.75
CA LEU A 577 39.98 -15.32 -9.81
C LEU A 577 41.13 -14.39 -10.18
N VAL A 578 41.25 -13.29 -9.45
CA VAL A 578 42.36 -12.35 -9.58
C VAL A 578 43.53 -12.87 -8.76
N VAL A 579 44.67 -13.07 -9.41
CA VAL A 579 45.91 -13.54 -8.78
C VAL A 579 46.94 -12.41 -8.81
N ASN A 580 47.42 -12.04 -7.62
CA ASN A 580 48.40 -10.99 -7.40
C ASN A 580 49.79 -11.46 -7.87
N THR A 581 50.26 -10.96 -9.01
CA THR A 581 51.58 -11.32 -9.56
C THR A 581 52.75 -10.85 -8.70
N ASN A 582 52.52 -9.90 -7.79
CA ASN A 582 53.53 -9.35 -6.89
C ASN A 582 53.59 -10.05 -5.53
N SER A 583 52.73 -11.05 -5.31
CA SER A 583 52.69 -11.85 -4.08
C SER A 583 53.77 -12.93 -4.07
N ASP A 584 54.36 -13.18 -2.91
CA ASP A 584 55.37 -14.25 -2.74
C ASP A 584 54.79 -15.62 -3.09
N LEU A 585 53.48 -15.81 -2.89
CA LEU A 585 52.79 -17.04 -3.25
C LEU A 585 52.75 -17.25 -4.76
N ALA A 586 52.55 -16.21 -5.58
CA ALA A 586 52.59 -16.33 -7.04
C ALA A 586 53.97 -16.79 -7.52
N THR A 587 55.04 -16.21 -6.99
CA THR A 587 56.42 -16.63 -7.28
C THR A 587 56.70 -18.04 -6.78
N THR A 588 56.18 -18.41 -5.60
CA THR A 588 56.32 -19.77 -5.03
C THR A 588 55.63 -20.82 -5.90
N ILE A 589 54.40 -20.55 -6.34
CA ILE A 589 53.64 -21.44 -7.24
C ILE A 589 54.41 -21.63 -8.55
N LEU A 590 54.90 -20.54 -9.15
CA LEU A 590 55.65 -20.59 -10.41
C LEU A 590 56.94 -21.41 -10.31
N ASN A 591 57.68 -21.26 -9.20
CA ASN A 591 58.96 -21.95 -8.98
C ASN A 591 58.82 -23.39 -8.47
N THR A 592 57.63 -23.81 -8.06
CA THR A 592 57.38 -25.18 -7.56
C THR A 592 57.37 -26.17 -8.72
N SER A 593 58.38 -27.04 -8.79
CA SER A 593 58.54 -28.01 -9.89
C SER A 593 57.72 -29.29 -9.71
N ASP A 594 57.37 -29.64 -8.46
CA ASP A 594 56.50 -30.78 -8.17
C ASP A 594 55.04 -30.41 -8.43
N LYS A 595 54.41 -31.09 -9.39
CA LYS A 595 53.02 -30.82 -9.78
C LYS A 595 52.04 -31.05 -8.63
N SER A 596 52.28 -32.03 -7.75
CA SER A 596 51.36 -32.30 -6.64
C SER A 596 51.42 -31.20 -5.57
N ALA A 597 52.62 -30.74 -5.21
CA ALA A 597 52.81 -29.59 -4.33
C ALA A 597 52.25 -28.30 -4.94
N GLN A 598 52.48 -28.06 -6.24
CA GLN A 598 51.95 -26.90 -6.96
C GLN A 598 50.41 -26.89 -6.96
N GLU A 599 49.79 -28.04 -7.24
CA GLU A 599 48.33 -28.21 -7.18
C GLU A 599 47.78 -27.97 -5.77
N SER A 600 48.46 -28.47 -4.74
CA SER A 600 48.08 -28.27 -3.33
C SER A 600 48.12 -26.79 -2.95
N LEU A 601 49.16 -26.05 -3.35
CA LEU A 601 49.27 -24.61 -3.11
C LEU A 601 48.14 -23.82 -3.77
N VAL A 602 47.85 -24.08 -5.05
CA VAL A 602 46.78 -23.41 -5.78
C VAL A 602 45.41 -23.73 -5.19
N LYS A 603 45.14 -25.00 -4.85
CA LYS A 603 43.88 -25.41 -4.19
C LYS A 603 43.71 -24.76 -2.83
N GLN A 604 44.78 -24.70 -2.02
CA GLN A 604 44.73 -24.05 -0.72
C GLN A 604 44.46 -22.55 -0.86
N ALA A 605 45.12 -21.87 -1.80
CA ALA A 605 44.91 -20.45 -2.07
C ALA A 605 43.50 -20.15 -2.57
N LEU A 606 42.99 -20.97 -3.50
CA LEU A 606 41.63 -20.86 -4.03
C LEU A 606 40.59 -21.08 -2.94
N ASP A 607 40.74 -22.10 -2.09
CA ASP A 607 39.77 -22.39 -1.04
C ASP A 607 39.78 -21.29 0.05
N LEU A 608 40.94 -20.71 0.37
CA LEU A 608 41.01 -19.52 1.24
C LEU A 608 40.26 -18.33 0.64
N ALA A 609 40.41 -18.08 -0.67
CA ALA A 609 39.67 -17.05 -1.37
C ALA A 609 38.15 -17.35 -1.43
N LYS A 610 37.75 -18.61 -1.58
CA LYS A 610 36.34 -19.02 -1.51
C LYS A 610 35.76 -18.81 -0.11
N ILE A 611 36.53 -19.07 0.93
CA ILE A 611 36.09 -18.84 2.33
C ILE A 611 35.83 -17.38 2.58
N SER A 612 36.71 -16.47 2.11
CA SER A 612 36.52 -15.04 2.32
C SER A 612 35.24 -14.51 1.66
N GLN A 613 34.69 -15.23 0.67
CA GLN A 613 33.44 -14.93 -0.02
C GLN A 613 32.24 -15.78 0.43
N GLY A 614 32.41 -16.66 1.42
CA GLY A 614 31.37 -17.60 1.84
C GLY A 614 30.94 -18.60 0.75
N LEU A 615 31.77 -18.80 -0.28
CA LEU A 615 31.51 -19.70 -1.42
C LEU A 615 31.90 -21.15 -1.10
N LEU A 616 32.79 -21.37 -0.14
CA LEU A 616 33.24 -22.71 0.23
C LEU A 616 32.20 -23.41 1.13
N LYS A 617 31.54 -24.44 0.59
CA LYS A 617 30.45 -25.17 1.27
C LYS A 617 30.57 -26.69 1.06
N GLY A 618 29.87 -27.46 1.90
CA GLY A 618 29.71 -28.91 1.72
C GLY A 618 31.02 -29.70 1.77
N GLU A 619 31.20 -30.59 0.77
CA GLU A 619 32.37 -31.46 0.68
C GLU A 619 33.68 -30.68 0.51
N GLU A 620 33.68 -29.61 -0.29
CA GLU A 620 34.87 -28.77 -0.50
C GLU A 620 35.34 -28.11 0.81
N LEU A 621 34.41 -27.62 1.63
CA LEU A 621 34.72 -27.07 2.95
C LEU A 621 35.32 -28.13 3.88
N THR A 622 34.74 -29.33 3.88
CA THR A 622 35.24 -30.46 4.68
C THR A 622 36.67 -30.83 4.27
N ALA A 623 36.94 -30.89 2.96
CA ALA A 623 38.26 -31.18 2.42
C ALA A 623 39.28 -30.10 2.78
N PHE A 624 38.91 -28.82 2.68
CA PHE A 624 39.76 -27.70 3.08
C PHE A 624 40.14 -27.75 4.55
N VAL A 625 39.17 -28.00 5.44
CA VAL A 625 39.41 -28.07 6.89
C VAL A 625 40.39 -29.20 7.21
N LYS A 626 40.18 -30.39 6.62
CA LYS A 626 41.08 -31.53 6.80
C LYS A 626 42.51 -31.22 6.33
N ARG A 627 42.65 -30.67 5.12
CA ARG A 627 43.95 -30.29 4.55
C ARG A 627 44.65 -29.22 5.38
N SER A 628 43.90 -28.25 5.90
CA SER A 628 44.45 -27.18 6.75
C SER A 628 44.98 -27.73 8.09
N PHE A 629 44.30 -28.70 8.70
CA PHE A 629 44.85 -29.38 9.88
C PHE A 629 46.08 -30.24 9.57
N GLU A 630 46.16 -30.83 8.38
CA GLU A 630 47.34 -31.58 7.93
C GLU A 630 48.55 -30.66 7.71
N LEU A 631 48.35 -29.42 7.25
CA LEU A 631 49.42 -28.44 7.06
C LEU A 631 50.00 -27.87 8.38
N ILE A 632 49.25 -27.95 9.48
CA ILE A 632 49.68 -27.47 10.80
C ILE A 632 50.38 -28.59 11.62
N LYS A 633 50.19 -29.86 11.23
CA LYS A 633 50.89 -31.00 11.82
C LYS A 633 52.31 -31.11 11.30
#